data_AF-A0A9P3GQS8-F1
#
_entry.id   AF-A0A9P3GQS8-F1
#
_cell.length_a   1.000
_cell.length_b   1.000
_cell.length_c   1.000
_cell.angle_alpha   90.00
_cell.angle_beta   90.00
_cell.angle_gamma   90.00
#
_symmetry.space_group_name_H-M   'P 1'
#
loop_
_entity.id
_entity.type
_entity.pdbx_description
1 polymer ?
#
loop_
_entity_poly.entity_id
_entity_poly.type
_entity_poly.pdbx_seq_one_letter_code
_entity_poly.pdbx_strand_id
1 'polypeptide(L)'
;MDDLDLDPNDPWVEQALNEAGHAFPQPPAADPAHGAPPGVPPAGSFADPEAERQAIWSSLQDVGLRVSSFEAAQERMMASLNAMTAALRARAHPPPQAPPPPPPPAPAPAHADPRGVPRFKEPAVFDGHASNVESWLDDVSNAVHLQRASLVNDYDRAIYIAGYLKQGSPKSWFNGIKAANPDLLYNFAALLDDFRQHFGDTNVSATALRKPAVHVAFL
;
A
#
# COMPACT_ATOMS: atom_id res chain seq x y z
N MET A 1 -15.91 -6.18 -31.61
CA MET A 1 -14.45 -6.35 -31.70
C MET A 1 -14.10 -5.57 -32.94
N ASP A 2 -13.80 -4.30 -32.73
CA ASP A 2 -13.42 -3.36 -33.77
C ASP A 2 -12.10 -2.78 -33.30
N ASP A 3 -11.02 -3.30 -33.87
CA ASP A 3 -9.65 -2.83 -33.71
C ASP A 3 -9.56 -1.41 -34.26
N LEU A 4 -9.34 -0.44 -33.38
CA LEU A 4 -8.88 0.89 -33.75
C LEU A 4 -7.38 0.80 -34.03
N ASP A 5 -7.03 0.38 -35.25
CA ASP A 5 -5.71 0.59 -35.84
C ASP A 5 -5.50 2.11 -35.97
N LEU A 6 -4.80 2.69 -34.99
CA LEU A 6 -4.32 4.06 -35.04
C LEU A 6 -3.13 4.10 -35.99
N ASP A 7 -3.33 4.73 -37.14
CA ASP A 7 -2.30 4.96 -38.16
C ASP A 7 -1.18 5.84 -37.57
N PRO A 8 0.08 5.36 -37.51
CA PRO A 8 1.20 6.12 -36.97
C PRO A 8 1.62 7.33 -37.83
N ASN A 9 1.03 7.53 -39.02
CA ASN A 9 1.27 8.69 -39.87
C ASN A 9 0.14 9.74 -39.82
N ASP A 10 -0.75 9.67 -38.83
CA ASP A 10 -1.82 10.66 -38.70
C ASP A 10 -1.24 12.05 -38.32
N PRO A 11 -1.47 13.11 -39.12
CA PRO A 11 -0.87 14.44 -38.92
C PRO A 11 -1.19 15.11 -37.57
N TRP A 12 -2.18 14.63 -36.80
CA TRP A 12 -2.42 15.13 -35.45
C TRP A 12 -1.41 14.59 -34.41
N VAL A 13 -0.75 13.46 -34.69
CA VAL A 13 0.28 12.87 -33.80
C VAL A 13 1.58 13.69 -33.86
N GLU A 14 1.97 14.18 -35.05
CA GLU A 14 3.14 15.05 -35.18
C GLU A 14 2.91 16.42 -34.53
N GLN A 15 1.69 16.95 -34.58
CA GLN A 15 1.37 18.23 -33.93
C GLN A 15 1.39 18.11 -32.38
N ALA A 16 0.91 16.99 -31.83
CA ALA A 16 0.97 16.71 -30.40
C ALA A 16 2.43 16.54 -29.89
N LEU A 17 3.31 15.95 -30.70
CA LEU A 17 4.73 15.80 -30.38
C LEU A 17 5.49 17.14 -30.47
N ASN A 18 5.13 18.01 -31.41
CA ASN A 18 5.81 19.30 -31.60
C ASN A 18 5.37 20.35 -30.54
N GLU A 19 4.13 20.29 -30.06
CA GLU A 19 3.65 21.15 -28.97
C GLU A 19 4.20 20.76 -27.60
N ALA A 20 4.56 19.48 -27.39
CA ALA A 20 5.21 19.01 -26.17
C ALA A 20 6.70 19.44 -26.05
N GLY A 21 7.32 19.90 -27.14
CA GLY A 21 8.75 20.27 -27.20
C GLY A 21 9.10 21.72 -26.81
N HIS A 22 8.12 22.59 -26.52
CA HIS A 22 8.38 24.04 -26.41
C HIS A 22 7.99 24.69 -25.06
N ALA A 23 7.75 23.92 -24.00
CA ALA A 23 7.38 24.48 -22.70
C ALA A 23 8.17 23.93 -21.49
N PHE A 24 9.47 23.65 -21.65
CA PHE A 24 10.38 23.51 -20.50
C PHE A 24 11.26 24.77 -20.37
N PRO A 25 11.26 25.46 -19.21
CA PRO A 25 12.26 26.49 -18.96
C PRO A 25 13.64 25.81 -18.96
N GLN A 26 14.59 26.35 -19.72
CA GLN A 26 15.99 25.91 -19.62
C GLN A 26 16.47 26.08 -18.17
N PRO A 27 17.17 25.09 -17.59
CA PRO A 27 17.79 25.25 -16.29
C PRO A 27 18.84 26.38 -16.37
N PRO A 28 18.95 27.24 -15.34
CA PRO A 28 19.98 28.27 -15.33
C PRO A 28 21.37 27.63 -15.42
N ALA A 29 22.25 28.24 -16.20
CA ALA A 29 23.62 27.81 -16.39
C ALA A 29 24.30 27.52 -15.04
N ALA A 30 24.85 26.31 -14.91
CA ALA A 30 25.53 25.89 -13.69
C ALA A 30 26.75 26.78 -13.43
N ASP A 31 26.73 27.44 -12.28
CA ASP A 31 27.86 28.15 -11.68
C ASP A 31 28.95 27.10 -11.29
N PRO A 32 30.24 27.26 -11.66
CA PRO A 32 31.26 26.21 -11.46
C PRO A 32 31.69 25.96 -10.02
N ALA A 33 31.02 26.56 -9.02
CA ALA A 33 31.60 26.72 -7.68
C ALA A 33 31.09 25.77 -6.58
N HIS A 34 30.22 24.78 -6.86
CA HIS A 34 29.72 23.89 -5.80
C HIS A 34 30.04 22.42 -6.09
N GLY A 35 30.91 21.85 -5.24
CA GLY A 35 31.42 20.48 -5.33
C GLY A 35 30.32 19.43 -5.26
N ALA A 36 30.50 18.38 -6.06
CA ALA A 36 29.59 17.24 -6.16
C ALA A 36 29.50 16.43 -4.85
N PRO A 37 28.31 15.88 -4.51
CA PRO A 37 28.18 14.90 -3.44
C PRO A 37 28.90 13.59 -3.79
N PRO A 38 29.53 12.90 -2.82
CA PRO A 38 30.23 11.66 -3.06
C PRO A 38 29.21 10.54 -3.33
N GLY A 39 29.20 9.99 -4.53
CA GLY A 39 28.43 8.78 -4.81
C GLY A 39 27.89 8.60 -6.23
N VAL A 40 27.92 9.64 -7.08
CA VAL A 40 27.58 9.47 -8.50
C VAL A 40 28.87 9.27 -9.29
N PRO A 41 29.18 8.07 -9.80
CA PRO A 41 30.29 7.92 -10.72
C PRO A 41 29.96 8.71 -12.00
N PRO A 42 30.93 9.46 -12.56
CA PRO A 42 30.69 10.23 -13.77
C PRO A 42 30.29 9.30 -14.91
N ALA A 43 29.26 9.72 -15.67
CA ALA A 43 28.83 9.06 -16.88
C ALA A 43 30.03 8.94 -17.85
N GLY A 44 30.55 7.73 -18.03
CA GLY A 44 31.66 7.46 -18.94
C GLY A 44 32.67 6.39 -18.53
N SER A 45 32.55 5.74 -17.37
CA SER A 45 33.40 4.58 -17.05
C SER A 45 32.66 3.30 -17.43
N PHE A 46 33.12 2.62 -18.48
CA PHE A 46 32.73 1.24 -18.75
C PHE A 46 33.05 0.39 -17.52
N ALA A 47 32.03 0.12 -16.69
CA ALA A 47 32.12 -0.83 -15.61
C ALA A 47 32.34 -2.21 -16.21
N ASP A 48 33.19 -3.01 -15.57
CA ASP A 48 33.54 -4.36 -15.98
C ASP A 48 32.26 -5.17 -16.29
N PRO A 49 32.01 -5.59 -17.55
CA PRO A 49 30.80 -6.30 -17.93
C PRO A 49 30.64 -7.62 -17.19
N GLU A 50 31.73 -8.18 -16.64
CA GLU A 50 31.66 -9.40 -15.84
C GLU A 50 31.11 -9.14 -14.43
N ALA A 51 31.39 -7.97 -13.84
CA ALA A 51 30.82 -7.58 -12.53
C ALA A 51 29.31 -7.36 -12.62
N GLU A 52 28.83 -6.76 -13.72
CA GLU A 52 27.40 -6.58 -13.99
C GLU A 52 26.69 -7.93 -14.18
N ARG A 53 27.31 -8.86 -14.93
CA ARG A 53 26.77 -10.21 -15.12
C ARG A 53 26.70 -11.00 -13.82
N GLN A 54 27.70 -10.87 -12.94
CA GLN A 54 27.70 -11.51 -11.63
C GLN A 54 26.62 -10.93 -10.70
N ALA A 55 26.38 -9.61 -10.75
CA ALA A 55 25.32 -8.96 -9.98
C ALA A 55 23.92 -9.42 -10.45
N ILE A 56 23.72 -9.56 -11.76
CA ILE A 56 22.48 -10.09 -12.33
C ILE A 56 22.25 -11.55 -11.89
N TRP A 57 23.29 -12.39 -11.93
CA TRP A 57 23.18 -13.78 -11.49
C TRP A 57 22.89 -13.93 -10.00
N SER A 58 23.49 -13.10 -9.14
CA SER A 58 23.21 -13.10 -7.70
C SER A 58 21.77 -12.70 -7.40
N SER A 59 21.24 -11.70 -8.12
CA SER A 59 19.85 -11.26 -7.97
C SER A 59 18.85 -12.36 -8.32
N LEU A 60 19.14 -13.18 -9.34
CA LEU A 60 18.28 -14.31 -9.72
C LEU A 60 18.25 -15.42 -8.65
N GLN A 61 19.37 -15.66 -7.96
CA GLN A 61 19.42 -16.63 -6.86
C GLN A 61 18.66 -16.15 -5.63
N ASP A 62 18.76 -14.86 -5.30
CA ASP A 62 17.98 -14.24 -4.22
C ASP A 62 16.48 -14.35 -4.47
N VAL A 63 16.05 -14.07 -5.71
CA VAL A 63 14.64 -14.26 -6.11
C VAL A 63 14.21 -15.72 -5.93
N GLY A 64 15.03 -16.69 -6.32
CA GLY A 64 14.76 -18.11 -6.11
C GLY A 64 14.57 -18.48 -4.64
N LEU A 65 15.47 -18.02 -3.75
CA LEU A 65 15.37 -18.23 -2.31
C LEU A 65 14.10 -17.59 -1.72
N ARG A 66 13.73 -16.40 -2.20
CA ARG A 66 12.54 -15.68 -1.74
C ARG A 66 11.25 -16.37 -2.17
N VAL A 67 11.18 -16.88 -3.40
CA VAL A 67 10.02 -17.66 -3.87
C VAL A 67 9.87 -18.94 -3.05
N SER A 68 10.95 -19.71 -2.83
CA SER A 68 10.88 -20.92 -2.00
C SER A 68 10.51 -20.63 -0.55
N SER A 69 10.97 -19.49 0.00
CA SER A 69 10.59 -19.07 1.36
C SER A 69 9.12 -18.70 1.46
N PHE A 70 8.56 -18.08 0.41
CA PHE A 70 7.16 -17.70 0.34
C PHE A 70 6.26 -18.93 0.25
N GLU A 71 6.61 -19.90 -0.60
CA GLU A 71 5.87 -21.17 -0.69
C GLU A 71 5.85 -21.90 0.66
N ALA A 72 7.00 -21.99 1.33
CA ALA A 72 7.07 -22.61 2.66
C ALA A 72 6.31 -21.81 3.73
N ALA A 73 6.20 -20.48 3.60
CA ALA A 73 5.39 -19.65 4.50
C ALA A 73 3.89 -19.85 4.23
N GLN A 74 3.50 -19.98 2.96
CA GLN A 74 2.13 -20.23 2.54
C GLN A 74 1.64 -21.62 3.01
N GLU A 75 2.48 -22.65 2.90
CA GLU A 75 2.18 -23.98 3.44
C GLU A 75 1.99 -23.96 4.94
N ARG A 76 2.85 -23.25 5.68
CA ARG A 76 2.71 -23.08 7.14
C ARG A 76 1.43 -22.35 7.50
N MET A 77 1.02 -21.36 6.71
CA MET A 77 -0.23 -20.64 6.92
C MET A 77 -1.45 -21.53 6.68
N MET A 78 -1.48 -22.30 5.59
CA MET A 78 -2.59 -23.25 5.34
C MET A 78 -2.64 -24.37 6.38
N ALA A 79 -1.49 -24.90 6.80
CA ALA A 79 -1.42 -25.90 7.87
C ALA A 79 -1.93 -25.32 9.20
N SER A 80 -1.59 -24.07 9.51
CA SER A 80 -2.08 -23.35 10.69
C SER A 80 -3.61 -23.17 10.66
N LEU A 81 -4.16 -22.72 9.53
CA LEU A 81 -5.60 -22.56 9.37
C LEU A 81 -6.34 -23.89 9.51
N ASN A 82 -5.84 -24.95 8.87
CA ASN A 82 -6.43 -26.27 8.96
C ASN A 82 -6.37 -26.84 10.39
N ALA A 83 -5.24 -26.67 11.08
CA ALA A 83 -5.08 -27.07 12.47
C ALA A 83 -6.04 -26.30 13.40
N MET A 84 -6.24 -25.00 13.16
CA MET A 84 -7.17 -24.18 13.92
C MET A 84 -8.62 -24.63 13.69
N THR A 85 -9.00 -24.92 12.45
CA THR A 85 -10.32 -25.47 12.11
C THR A 85 -10.53 -26.84 12.77
N ALA A 86 -9.53 -27.72 12.77
CA ALA A 86 -9.59 -29.02 13.43
C ALA A 86 -9.77 -28.88 14.95
N ALA A 87 -9.04 -27.95 15.59
CA ALA A 87 -9.16 -27.68 17.02
C ALA A 87 -10.56 -27.15 17.40
N LEU A 88 -11.14 -26.27 16.58
CA LEU A 88 -12.51 -25.77 16.77
C LEU A 88 -13.53 -26.91 16.66
N ARG A 89 -13.35 -27.83 15.69
CA ARG A 89 -14.24 -28.97 15.50
C ARG A 89 -14.15 -29.98 16.65
N ALA A 90 -12.94 -30.26 17.15
CA ALA A 90 -12.74 -31.14 18.31
C ALA A 90 -13.37 -30.57 19.59
N ARG A 91 -13.41 -29.24 19.72
CA ARG A 91 -14.05 -28.56 20.84
C ARG A 91 -15.58 -28.52 20.73
N ALA A 92 -16.12 -28.58 19.52
CA ALA A 92 -17.56 -28.65 19.25
C ALA A 92 -18.14 -30.06 19.47
N HIS A 93 -17.32 -31.11 19.35
CA HIS A 93 -17.72 -32.49 19.61
C HIS A 93 -16.81 -33.11 20.67
N PRO A 94 -17.09 -32.92 21.98
CA PRO A 94 -16.44 -33.75 22.98
C PRO A 94 -16.77 -35.23 22.67
N PRO A 95 -15.82 -36.18 22.90
CA PRO A 95 -16.14 -37.61 22.79
C PRO A 95 -17.35 -37.93 23.67
N PRO A 96 -18.22 -38.89 23.30
CA PRO A 96 -19.36 -39.25 24.13
C PRO A 96 -18.85 -39.66 25.52
N GLN A 97 -19.11 -38.79 26.50
CA GLN A 97 -18.82 -39.07 27.90
C GLN A 97 -19.80 -40.15 28.38
N ALA A 98 -19.28 -41.16 29.08
CA ALA A 98 -20.09 -42.11 29.84
C ALA A 98 -21.04 -41.34 30.80
N PRO A 99 -22.24 -41.89 31.12
CA PRO A 99 -23.24 -41.16 31.90
C PRO A 99 -22.68 -40.74 33.29
N PRO A 100 -22.95 -39.50 33.74
CA PRO A 100 -22.38 -38.97 34.98
C PRO A 100 -23.11 -39.45 36.25
N PRO A 101 -22.44 -39.55 37.41
CA PRO A 101 -23.08 -39.70 38.72
C PRO A 101 -23.81 -38.40 39.16
N PRO A 102 -24.75 -38.47 40.14
CA PRO A 102 -25.60 -37.34 40.53
C PRO A 102 -24.82 -36.16 41.18
N PRO A 103 -25.36 -34.92 41.13
CA PRO A 103 -24.58 -33.69 41.31
C PRO A 103 -24.43 -33.24 42.78
N PRO A 104 -23.27 -32.66 43.18
CA PRO A 104 -23.13 -31.83 44.38
C PRO A 104 -23.39 -30.33 44.10
N PRO A 105 -23.62 -29.50 45.14
CA PRO A 105 -24.31 -28.20 45.02
C PRO A 105 -23.48 -27.09 44.37
N ALA A 106 -24.19 -26.16 43.74
CA ALA A 106 -23.66 -25.10 42.87
C ALA A 106 -22.77 -24.07 43.59
N PRO A 107 -21.69 -23.61 42.93
CA PRO A 107 -21.09 -22.30 43.18
C PRO A 107 -21.37 -21.31 42.03
N ALA A 108 -21.83 -20.11 42.44
CA ALA A 108 -21.83 -18.76 41.85
C ALA A 108 -21.76 -18.53 40.31
N PRO A 109 -22.47 -17.50 39.78
CA PRO A 109 -22.43 -17.15 38.36
C PRO A 109 -21.02 -16.68 37.97
N ALA A 110 -20.36 -17.46 37.12
CA ALA A 110 -19.19 -16.99 36.40
C ALA A 110 -19.63 -15.86 35.46
N HIS A 111 -19.06 -14.68 35.65
CA HIS A 111 -19.19 -13.57 34.72
C HIS A 111 -18.87 -14.05 33.31
N ALA A 112 -19.81 -13.83 32.39
CA ALA A 112 -19.61 -14.04 30.97
C ALA A 112 -18.38 -13.25 30.53
N ASP A 113 -17.41 -13.98 30.01
CA ASP A 113 -16.19 -13.44 29.44
C ASP A 113 -16.53 -12.87 28.06
N PRO A 114 -16.49 -11.54 27.82
CA PRO A 114 -16.69 -10.99 26.50
C PRO A 114 -15.35 -11.02 25.75
N ARG A 115 -14.74 -12.20 25.62
CA ARG A 115 -13.58 -12.38 24.72
C ARG A 115 -14.06 -12.52 23.28
N GLY A 116 -14.66 -11.44 22.78
CA GLY A 116 -14.80 -11.21 21.35
C GLY A 116 -13.40 -11.09 20.76
N VAL A 117 -13.06 -11.96 19.82
CA VAL A 117 -11.87 -11.77 18.97
C VAL A 117 -11.99 -10.37 18.36
N PRO A 118 -11.00 -9.47 18.55
CA PRO A 118 -11.04 -8.16 17.92
C PRO A 118 -11.20 -8.35 16.41
N ARG A 119 -12.36 -7.96 15.87
CA ARG A 119 -12.57 -7.92 14.43
C ARG A 119 -11.87 -6.68 13.93
N PHE A 120 -10.68 -6.88 13.36
CA PHE A 120 -9.94 -5.80 12.73
C PHE A 120 -10.66 -5.42 11.44
N LYS A 121 -10.96 -4.12 11.29
CA LYS A 121 -11.60 -3.58 10.10
C LYS A 121 -10.54 -3.45 9.02
N GLU A 122 -10.70 -4.18 7.92
CA GLU A 122 -9.88 -3.95 6.73
C GLU A 122 -10.28 -2.64 6.05
N PRO A 123 -9.34 -1.95 5.37
CA PRO A 123 -9.68 -0.78 4.58
C PRO A 123 -10.74 -1.11 3.54
N ALA A 124 -11.66 -0.17 3.29
CA ALA A 124 -12.52 -0.28 2.14
C ALA A 124 -11.70 -0.14 0.84
N VAL A 125 -12.24 -0.63 -0.28
CA VAL A 125 -11.63 -0.34 -1.59
C VAL A 125 -11.84 1.15 -1.91
N PHE A 126 -10.75 1.88 -2.14
CA PHE A 126 -10.80 3.29 -2.53
C PHE A 126 -11.28 3.45 -3.96
N ASP A 127 -12.32 4.26 -4.15
CA ASP A 127 -13.03 4.40 -5.40
C ASP A 127 -12.61 5.63 -6.23
N GLY A 128 -11.72 6.46 -5.71
CA GLY A 128 -11.22 7.66 -6.38
C GLY A 128 -11.89 8.96 -5.94
N HIS A 129 -12.88 8.93 -5.04
CA HIS A 129 -13.58 10.15 -4.61
C HIS A 129 -12.80 10.89 -3.50
N ALA A 130 -12.58 12.18 -3.72
CA ALA A 130 -11.86 13.07 -2.79
C ALA A 130 -12.49 13.13 -1.39
N SER A 131 -13.83 13.08 -1.31
CA SER A 131 -14.58 13.07 -0.05
C SER A 131 -14.24 11.89 0.86
N ASN A 132 -13.68 10.81 0.32
CA ASN A 132 -13.38 9.59 1.05
C ASN A 132 -11.90 9.50 1.47
N VAL A 133 -11.03 10.40 0.98
CA VAL A 133 -9.56 10.28 1.13
C VAL A 133 -9.13 10.22 2.58
N GLU A 134 -9.52 11.17 3.42
CA GLU A 134 -9.07 11.21 4.81
C GLU A 134 -9.57 9.99 5.60
N SER A 135 -10.84 9.62 5.44
CA SER A 135 -11.39 8.43 6.10
C SER A 135 -10.71 7.13 5.64
N TRP A 136 -10.29 7.07 4.39
CA TRP A 136 -9.60 5.91 3.84
C TRP A 136 -8.14 5.86 4.31
N LEU A 137 -7.45 6.99 4.39
CA LEU A 137 -6.09 7.09 4.93
C LEU A 137 -6.04 6.69 6.41
N ASP A 138 -7.06 7.05 7.20
CA ASP A 138 -7.19 6.60 8.59
C ASP A 138 -7.38 5.08 8.67
N ASP A 139 -8.28 4.51 7.85
CA ASP A 139 -8.49 3.06 7.80
C ASP A 139 -7.21 2.31 7.38
N VAL A 140 -6.49 2.82 6.39
CA VAL A 140 -5.19 2.28 5.93
C VAL A 140 -4.13 2.34 7.02
N SER A 141 -3.99 3.48 7.69
CA SER A 141 -2.99 3.68 8.75
C SER A 141 -3.25 2.72 9.91
N ASN A 142 -4.52 2.53 10.27
CA ASN A 142 -4.93 1.57 11.29
C ASN A 142 -4.63 0.13 10.87
N ALA A 143 -4.97 -0.26 9.64
CA ALA A 143 -4.71 -1.60 9.13
C ALA A 143 -3.21 -1.92 9.10
N VAL A 144 -2.39 -0.99 8.61
CA VAL A 144 -0.92 -1.13 8.59
C VAL A 144 -0.37 -1.22 10.02
N HIS A 145 -0.85 -0.39 10.94
CA HIS A 145 -0.42 -0.45 12.34
C HIS A 145 -0.74 -1.80 12.99
N LEU A 146 -1.90 -2.38 12.70
CA LEU A 146 -2.32 -3.68 13.21
C LEU A 146 -1.52 -4.83 12.59
N GLN A 147 -1.15 -4.70 11.32
CA GLN A 147 -0.38 -5.68 10.56
C GLN A 147 1.14 -5.42 10.59
N ARG A 148 1.63 -4.54 11.45
CA ARG A 148 3.04 -4.13 11.54
C ARG A 148 4.05 -5.28 11.68
N ALA A 149 3.62 -6.42 12.23
CA ALA A 149 4.46 -7.61 12.35
C ALA A 149 4.66 -8.32 11.00
N SER A 150 3.71 -8.19 10.07
CA SER A 150 3.75 -8.77 8.73
C SER A 150 4.21 -7.77 7.66
N LEU A 151 3.90 -6.48 7.84
CA LEU A 151 4.27 -5.38 6.94
C LEU A 151 5.52 -4.66 7.46
N VAL A 152 6.65 -5.36 7.38
CA VAL A 152 7.91 -4.98 8.04
C VAL A 152 8.51 -3.72 7.41
N ASN A 153 8.54 -3.64 6.09
CA ASN A 153 9.11 -2.52 5.35
C ASN A 153 8.04 -1.70 4.62
N ASP A 154 8.42 -0.50 4.19
CA ASP A 154 7.52 0.44 3.54
C ASP A 154 7.05 -0.01 2.15
N TYR A 155 7.88 -0.78 1.45
CA TYR A 155 7.50 -1.37 0.18
C TYR A 155 6.33 -2.37 0.34
N ASP A 156 6.39 -3.25 1.33
CA ASP A 156 5.30 -4.20 1.61
C ASP A 156 4.01 -3.47 2.00
N ARG A 157 4.11 -2.34 2.71
CA ARG A 157 2.96 -1.46 3.02
C ARG A 157 2.40 -0.80 1.76
N ALA A 158 3.26 -0.34 0.85
CA ALA A 158 2.85 0.24 -0.42
C ALA A 158 2.11 -0.79 -1.30
N ILE A 159 2.62 -2.03 -1.38
CA ILE A 159 1.95 -3.12 -2.10
C ILE A 159 0.63 -3.51 -1.42
N TYR A 160 0.59 -3.54 -0.09
CA TYR A 160 -0.63 -3.81 0.67
C TYR A 160 -1.74 -2.80 0.32
N ILE A 161 -1.48 -1.50 0.36
CA ILE A 161 -2.49 -0.48 0.04
C ILE A 161 -2.95 -0.54 -1.41
N ALA A 162 -2.05 -0.93 -2.34
CA ALA A 162 -2.39 -1.09 -3.74
C ALA A 162 -3.47 -2.17 -3.96
N GLY A 163 -3.57 -3.15 -3.06
CA GLY A 163 -4.63 -4.16 -3.04
C GLY A 163 -6.03 -3.58 -2.80
N TYR A 164 -6.11 -2.41 -2.16
CA TYR A 164 -7.35 -1.71 -1.83
C TYR A 164 -7.65 -0.55 -2.78
N LEU A 165 -6.95 -0.43 -3.90
CA LEU A 165 -7.25 0.57 -4.92
C LEU A 165 -8.18 -0.02 -5.98
N LYS A 166 -9.30 0.67 -6.26
CA LYS A 166 -10.18 0.30 -7.37
C LYS A 166 -9.46 0.47 -8.71
N GLN A 167 -9.83 -0.37 -9.67
CA GLN A 167 -9.41 -0.23 -11.06
C GLN A 167 -9.80 1.14 -11.61
N GLY A 168 -9.00 1.67 -12.54
CA GLY A 168 -9.15 3.02 -13.08
C GLY A 168 -8.16 3.99 -12.42
N SER A 169 -8.58 5.23 -12.18
CA SER A 169 -7.71 6.32 -11.74
C SER A 169 -6.81 5.95 -10.53
N PRO A 170 -7.33 5.37 -9.43
CA PRO A 170 -6.49 4.98 -8.28
C PRO A 170 -5.38 3.99 -8.63
N LYS A 171 -5.71 2.91 -9.36
CA LYS A 171 -4.71 1.92 -9.77
C LYS A 171 -3.72 2.48 -10.79
N SER A 172 -4.18 3.32 -11.70
CA SER A 172 -3.33 3.98 -12.69
C SER A 172 -2.33 4.94 -12.05
N TRP A 173 -2.73 5.73 -11.05
CA TRP A 173 -1.82 6.57 -10.25
C TRP A 173 -0.72 5.73 -9.60
N PHE A 174 -1.07 4.64 -8.92
CA PHE A 174 -0.09 3.77 -8.27
C PHE A 174 0.87 3.12 -9.29
N ASN A 175 0.36 2.68 -10.43
CA ASN A 175 1.21 2.17 -11.52
C ASN A 175 2.13 3.25 -12.10
N GLY A 176 1.66 4.50 -12.16
CA GLY A 176 2.46 5.66 -12.54
C GLY A 176 3.63 5.88 -11.59
N ILE A 177 3.42 5.77 -10.28
CA ILE A 177 4.50 5.83 -9.27
C ILE A 177 5.52 4.72 -9.51
N LYS A 178 5.07 3.47 -9.71
CA LYS A 178 5.98 2.35 -10.01
C LYS A 178 6.88 2.61 -11.23
N ALA A 179 6.37 3.33 -12.23
CA ALA A 179 7.09 3.60 -13.46
C ALA A 179 7.99 4.85 -13.36
N ALA A 180 7.52 5.92 -12.73
CA ALA A 180 8.16 7.23 -12.77
C ALA A 180 8.92 7.59 -11.50
N ASN A 181 8.53 7.07 -10.34
CA ASN A 181 9.13 7.37 -9.05
C ASN A 181 9.05 6.18 -8.08
N PRO A 182 9.78 5.08 -8.36
CA PRO A 182 9.73 3.87 -7.55
C PRO A 182 10.26 4.08 -6.12
N ASP A 183 11.12 5.07 -5.89
CA ASP A 183 11.67 5.39 -4.56
C ASP A 183 10.57 5.77 -3.55
N LEU A 184 9.47 6.36 -4.03
CA LEU A 184 8.31 6.71 -3.21
C LEU A 184 7.67 5.45 -2.57
N LEU A 185 7.81 4.28 -3.18
CA LEU A 185 7.30 3.02 -2.62
C LEU A 185 8.07 2.56 -1.39
N TYR A 186 9.28 3.06 -1.18
CA TYR A 186 10.11 2.76 0.00
C TYR A 186 9.99 3.81 1.10
N ASN A 187 9.09 4.77 0.96
CA ASN A 187 8.77 5.77 1.97
C ASN A 187 7.25 5.86 2.11
N PHE A 188 6.70 5.08 3.03
CA PHE A 188 5.25 4.92 3.15
C PHE A 188 4.56 6.22 3.55
N ALA A 189 5.20 7.03 4.41
CA ALA A 189 4.65 8.33 4.80
C ALA A 189 4.54 9.27 3.59
N ALA A 190 5.60 9.38 2.79
CA ALA A 190 5.59 10.21 1.60
C ALA A 190 4.58 9.72 0.56
N LEU A 191 4.38 8.40 0.43
CA LEU A 191 3.37 7.82 -0.44
C LEU A 191 1.94 8.21 -0.03
N LEU A 192 1.64 8.23 1.27
CA LEU A 192 0.33 8.67 1.77
C LEU A 192 0.10 10.18 1.57
N ASP A 193 1.15 10.99 1.69
CA ASP A 193 1.07 12.42 1.40
C ASP A 193 0.87 12.70 -0.10
N ASP A 194 1.57 11.99 -0.98
CA ASP A 194 1.35 12.08 -2.43
C ASP A 194 -0.07 11.64 -2.80
N PHE A 195 -0.57 10.55 -2.18
CA PHE A 195 -1.95 10.11 -2.36
C PHE A 195 -2.96 11.18 -1.95
N ARG A 196 -2.75 11.80 -0.78
CA ARG A 196 -3.58 12.90 -0.30
C ARG A 196 -3.53 14.09 -1.26
N GLN A 197 -2.36 14.43 -1.79
CA GLN A 197 -2.23 15.53 -2.75
C GLN A 197 -2.93 15.21 -4.08
N HIS A 198 -2.88 13.96 -4.53
CA HIS A 198 -3.44 13.55 -5.82
C HIS A 198 -4.96 13.41 -5.78
N PHE A 199 -5.51 12.81 -4.73
CA PHE A 199 -6.94 12.53 -4.62
C PHE A 199 -7.69 13.44 -3.67
N GLY A 200 -7.01 14.14 -2.76
CA GLY A 200 -7.66 14.96 -1.73
C GLY A 200 -8.30 16.22 -2.29
N ASP A 201 -9.30 16.71 -1.57
CA ASP A 201 -9.94 17.97 -1.91
C ASP A 201 -8.98 19.15 -1.65
N THR A 202 -8.67 19.93 -2.68
CA THR A 202 -7.83 21.15 -2.56
C THR A 202 -8.51 22.24 -1.71
N ASN A 203 -9.77 22.05 -1.28
CA ASN A 203 -10.61 23.06 -0.64
C ASN A 203 -10.83 22.89 0.87
N VAL A 204 -10.26 21.85 1.51
CA VAL A 204 -10.51 21.58 2.94
C VAL A 204 -9.92 22.66 3.84
N SER A 205 -8.82 23.30 3.43
CA SER A 205 -8.21 24.43 4.16
C SER A 205 -9.04 25.72 4.10
N ALA A 206 -9.88 25.91 3.08
CA ALA A 206 -10.70 27.13 2.93
C ALA A 206 -11.99 27.08 3.77
N THR A 207 -12.49 25.89 4.09
CA THR A 207 -13.79 25.72 4.78
C THR A 207 -13.67 25.73 6.31
N ALA A 208 -12.49 25.41 6.86
CA ALA A 208 -12.22 25.54 8.30
C ALA A 208 -12.14 27.01 8.80
N LEU A 209 -11.96 27.98 7.89
CA LEU A 209 -11.85 29.41 8.21
C LEU A 209 -13.18 30.18 8.03
N ARG A 210 -14.32 29.49 7.94
CA ARG A 210 -15.65 30.12 8.01
C ARG A 210 -16.46 29.56 9.18
N LYS A 211 -15.97 29.82 10.38
CA LYS A 211 -16.83 29.86 11.57
C LYS A 211 -17.52 31.23 11.56
N PRO A 212 -18.82 31.36 11.26
CA PRO A 212 -19.51 32.63 11.42
C PRO A 212 -19.42 32.99 12.91
N ALA A 213 -18.81 34.13 13.20
CA ALA A 213 -18.90 34.77 14.50
C ALA A 213 -20.39 34.94 14.81
N VAL A 214 -20.90 34.12 15.73
CA VAL A 214 -22.20 34.35 16.34
C VAL A 214 -22.09 35.69 17.05
N HIS A 215 -22.66 36.73 16.46
CA HIS A 215 -22.90 38.00 17.14
C HIS A 215 -23.87 37.72 18.29
N VAL A 216 -23.31 37.48 19.48
CA VAL A 216 -24.03 37.68 20.74
C VAL A 216 -24.14 39.20 20.91
N ALA A 217 -25.26 39.76 20.46
CA ALA A 217 -25.66 41.11 20.84
C ALA A 217 -26.22 41.04 22.27
N PHE A 218 -25.45 41.54 23.22
CA PHE A 218 -25.99 42.05 24.47
C PHE A 218 -26.71 43.36 24.17
N LEU A 219 -27.99 43.44 24.53
CA LEU A 219 -28.62 44.48 25.36
C LEU A 219 -30.11 44.14 25.56
#